data_AF-A0A2E0DTM9-F1
#
_entry.id   AF-A0A2E0DTM9-F1
#
_cell.length_a   1.000
_cell.length_b   1.000
_cell.length_c   1.000
_cell.angle_alpha   90.00
_cell.angle_beta   90.00
_cell.angle_gamma   90.00
#
_symmetry.space_group_name_H-M   'P 1'
#
loop_
_entity.id
_entity.type
_entity.pdbx_description
1 polymer ?
#
loop_
_entity_poly.entity_id
_entity_poly.type
_entity_poly.pdbx_seq_one_letter_code
_entity_poly.pdbx_strand_id
1 'polypeptide(L)'
;MTLSEDGNWLWNGQEWIPAPGAEMRSTSILKTIVPSILVVASLLFVLLSPSLSPFESIKDSDDDGYSDDVDVFDSNPNEWFDSDGDGLGDNQDDCPLEYGDSSIDRIGCQDRDSDGYSDKNDSFPLDPSEWLDSDEDGWGDNQDDCDYEAGDSHQDQNGCFDSDMDGWSDAGDPFPTDETQWMDTDGDGWGDNQSGNDPDEFPFDATEWKDSDGDGMGDNQDPDDDNDGYLDTYDVNPNRDAAIFLNLSSFIVHDSMDYFDSYSEIYFCVYINNYSQGCVPDQNSYWSLTTGDEYDISTSFYFDLDEGIRHHYIEIEAWDSDAFADDLMDISDDSNLDRLVIEFDSVEHLTELQFVGDGTQDSNGWDGELVLDITPFDSRSITRITHYWDFNDQDFEMDIDLDYSTYAYYRALDHYIDWSNYETYDDVIEQYARFSTPDAPYIIDLATSLQTMANEAGYTSLLDVADFIHAFVGDIQYLYDLDNAGEQSDYPKYPIEMLWEQGGDCEDASALYISLIEALGYDAALMLGAVKSDSDEDWGGHAWPVLYLPDHSGDGWYGEGEKATLPFYFVESTGHWGYSSIGQNPWYDLKDEVWYDIE
;
A
#
# COMPACT_ATOMS: atom_id res chain seq x y z
N MET A 1 30.01 -22.31 -1.57
CA MET A 1 30.11 -23.78 -1.60
C MET A 1 31.06 -24.17 -2.73
N THR A 2 31.86 -25.22 -2.55
CA THR A 2 32.89 -25.62 -3.53
C THR A 2 32.42 -26.88 -4.26
N LEU A 3 32.38 -26.83 -5.59
CA LEU A 3 32.06 -27.99 -6.43
C LEU A 3 33.28 -28.91 -6.55
N SER A 4 33.04 -30.22 -6.60
CA SER A 4 34.08 -31.20 -6.92
C SER A 4 34.54 -31.08 -8.37
N GLU A 5 35.78 -31.48 -8.66
CA GLU A 5 36.37 -31.37 -10.02
C GLU A 5 35.61 -32.16 -11.09
N ASP A 6 34.84 -33.18 -10.70
CA ASP A 6 34.02 -34.01 -11.57
C ASP A 6 32.56 -33.53 -11.70
N GLY A 7 32.19 -32.42 -11.05
CA GLY A 7 30.90 -31.76 -11.24
C GLY A 7 29.72 -32.34 -10.47
N ASN A 8 29.90 -33.47 -9.78
CA ASN A 8 28.78 -34.27 -9.25
C ASN A 8 28.48 -34.03 -7.75
N TRP A 9 29.33 -33.30 -7.03
CA TRP A 9 29.21 -33.13 -5.58
C TRP A 9 29.47 -31.67 -5.14
N LEU A 10 28.71 -31.22 -4.15
CA LEU A 10 28.79 -29.93 -3.49
C LEU A 10 29.29 -30.09 -2.05
N TRP A 11 30.31 -29.32 -1.66
CA TRP A 11 30.76 -29.26 -0.26
C TRP A 11 30.03 -28.14 0.50
N ASN A 12 29.26 -28.52 1.53
CA ASN A 12 28.49 -27.60 2.35
C ASN A 12 29.26 -27.06 3.57
N GLY A 13 30.50 -27.52 3.79
CA GLY A 13 31.34 -27.13 4.94
C GLY A 13 31.46 -28.20 6.03
N GLN A 14 30.61 -29.22 6.02
CA GLN A 14 30.68 -30.38 6.92
C GLN A 14 30.76 -31.72 6.17
N GLU A 15 30.05 -31.86 5.05
CA GLU A 15 30.04 -33.07 4.23
C GLU A 15 29.81 -32.79 2.73
N TRP A 16 30.02 -33.82 1.90
CA TRP A 16 29.77 -33.76 0.46
C TRP A 16 28.35 -34.25 0.17
N ILE A 17 27.55 -33.41 -0.48
CA ILE A 17 26.18 -33.73 -0.91
C ILE A 17 26.09 -33.74 -2.45
N PRO A 18 25.18 -34.51 -3.06
CA PRO A 18 25.04 -34.58 -4.51
C PRO A 18 24.70 -33.21 -5.11
N ALA A 19 25.34 -32.84 -6.22
CA ALA A 19 24.99 -31.62 -6.95
C ALA A 19 23.67 -31.81 -7.71
N PRO A 20 22.78 -30.80 -7.76
CA PRO A 20 21.51 -30.91 -8.47
C PRO A 20 21.72 -31.27 -9.96
N GLY A 21 21.15 -32.38 -10.40
CA GLY A 21 21.19 -32.84 -11.81
C GLY A 21 22.26 -33.88 -12.18
N ALA A 22 22.98 -34.49 -11.24
CA ALA A 22 24.00 -35.51 -11.55
C ALA A 22 23.40 -36.93 -11.71
N GLU A 23 23.42 -37.50 -12.92
CA GLU A 23 23.04 -38.90 -13.19
C GLU A 23 24.10 -39.89 -12.67
N MET A 24 23.73 -40.75 -11.70
CA MET A 24 24.60 -41.81 -11.19
C MET A 24 24.71 -42.98 -12.19
N ARG A 25 25.85 -43.12 -12.88
CA ARG A 25 26.22 -44.35 -13.58
C ARG A 25 27.23 -45.17 -12.79
N SER A 26 26.79 -46.32 -12.30
CA SER A 26 27.66 -47.33 -11.69
C SER A 26 28.46 -48.10 -12.75
N THR A 27 29.79 -48.04 -12.67
CA THR A 27 30.68 -49.01 -13.33
C THR A 27 31.63 -49.61 -12.33
N SER A 28 31.59 -50.94 -12.19
CA SER A 28 32.61 -51.74 -11.52
C SER A 28 33.26 -52.68 -12.52
N ILE A 29 34.58 -52.64 -12.56
CA ILE A 29 35.48 -53.52 -13.33
C ILE A 29 36.22 -54.39 -12.31
N LEU A 30 36.25 -55.72 -12.49
CA LEU A 30 37.52 -56.47 -12.58
C LEU A 30 37.38 -57.93 -13.03
N LYS A 31 38.31 -58.28 -13.94
CA LYS A 31 38.66 -59.53 -14.62
C LYS A 31 38.80 -60.73 -13.64
N THR A 32 38.63 -62.01 -14.02
CA THR A 32 39.52 -62.78 -14.92
C THR A 32 39.01 -64.23 -15.14
N ILE A 33 38.83 -64.64 -16.43
CA ILE A 33 39.22 -65.91 -17.16
C ILE A 33 39.31 -67.22 -16.33
N VAL A 34 38.73 -68.40 -16.68
CA VAL A 34 38.96 -69.33 -17.84
C VAL A 34 37.83 -70.42 -17.92
N PRO A 35 37.78 -71.39 -18.88
CA PRO A 35 36.76 -71.46 -19.92
C PRO A 35 35.89 -72.76 -19.90
N SER A 36 34.90 -72.76 -20.79
CA SER A 36 34.01 -73.85 -21.19
C SER A 36 34.73 -75.16 -21.57
N ILE A 37 34.21 -76.33 -21.16
CA ILE A 37 34.28 -77.58 -21.94
C ILE A 37 32.98 -78.41 -21.78
N LEU A 38 32.47 -78.79 -22.95
CA LEU A 38 31.31 -79.61 -23.29
C LEU A 38 31.65 -81.13 -23.20
N VAL A 39 30.61 -81.98 -23.15
CA VAL A 39 30.49 -83.31 -23.82
C VAL A 39 30.71 -84.63 -23.02
N VAL A 40 29.55 -85.28 -22.78
CA VAL A 40 29.18 -86.69 -23.13
C VAL A 40 29.79 -87.87 -22.35
N ALA A 41 28.91 -88.49 -21.57
CA ALA A 41 28.48 -89.89 -21.53
C ALA A 41 29.47 -91.08 -21.51
N SER A 42 29.10 -92.03 -20.63
CA SER A 42 29.07 -93.49 -20.83
C SER A 42 30.23 -94.38 -20.31
N LEU A 43 29.89 -95.07 -19.21
CA LEU A 43 30.02 -96.52 -18.96
C LEU A 43 31.39 -97.23 -18.79
N LEU A 44 31.46 -97.94 -17.65
CA LEU A 44 32.05 -99.27 -17.38
C LEU A 44 33.58 -99.42 -17.20
N PHE A 45 34.05 -99.69 -15.96
CA PHE A 45 34.26 -101.07 -15.45
C PHE A 45 34.72 -101.10 -13.98
N VAL A 46 34.30 -102.17 -13.30
CA VAL A 46 34.28 -102.52 -11.87
C VAL A 46 35.65 -102.99 -11.33
N LEU A 47 35.83 -102.95 -9.98
CA LEU A 47 36.45 -103.94 -9.04
C LEU A 47 37.27 -103.20 -7.94
N LEU A 48 37.12 -103.37 -6.62
CA LEU A 48 36.60 -104.42 -5.73
C LEU A 48 36.28 -103.81 -4.35
N SER A 49 35.17 -104.21 -3.71
CA SER A 49 35.12 -104.93 -2.40
C SER A 49 33.67 -104.98 -1.87
N PRO A 50 33.28 -106.02 -1.10
CA PRO A 50 31.87 -106.42 -0.96
C PRO A 50 31.24 -106.00 0.38
N SER A 51 29.97 -105.60 0.36
CA SER A 51 28.97 -105.98 1.37
C SER A 51 27.56 -105.57 0.93
N LEU A 52 26.69 -106.56 0.75
CA LEU A 52 25.24 -106.39 0.58
C LEU A 52 24.58 -106.15 1.95
N SER A 53 23.66 -105.19 2.01
CA SER A 53 22.46 -105.23 2.87
C SER A 53 21.28 -104.66 2.05
N PRO A 54 20.03 -105.05 2.35
CA PRO A 54 18.90 -104.90 1.44
C PRO A 54 18.33 -103.49 1.43
N PHE A 55 17.65 -103.13 0.33
CA PHE A 55 16.79 -101.96 0.16
C PHE A 55 15.94 -101.71 1.42
N GLU A 56 16.19 -100.58 2.07
CA GLU A 56 15.21 -99.93 2.94
C GLU A 56 14.12 -99.38 2.00
N SER A 57 12.85 -99.69 2.30
CA SER A 57 11.75 -99.04 1.61
C SER A 57 11.85 -97.55 1.92
N ILE A 58 11.95 -96.74 0.88
CA ILE A 58 11.82 -95.30 1.00
C ILE A 58 10.43 -95.05 1.63
N LYS A 59 10.39 -94.39 2.77
CA LYS A 59 9.15 -94.05 3.47
C LYS A 59 8.57 -92.82 2.76
N ASP A 60 7.30 -92.93 2.41
CA ASP A 60 6.46 -91.93 1.77
C ASP A 60 5.19 -91.97 2.62
N SER A 61 4.97 -90.91 3.39
CA SER A 61 4.06 -90.92 4.55
C SER A 61 2.62 -90.56 4.18
N ASP A 62 2.45 -89.87 3.06
CA ASP A 62 1.19 -89.36 2.50
C ASP A 62 0.90 -89.87 1.07
N ASP A 63 1.76 -90.74 0.52
CA ASP A 63 1.57 -91.54 -0.69
C ASP A 63 1.41 -90.69 -1.99
N ASP A 64 2.08 -89.56 -2.08
CA ASP A 64 2.04 -88.66 -3.23
C ASP A 64 3.16 -88.88 -4.25
N GLY A 65 4.13 -89.74 -3.92
CA GLY A 65 5.23 -90.13 -4.79
C GLY A 65 6.54 -89.40 -4.55
N TYR A 66 6.61 -88.52 -3.55
CA TYR A 66 7.85 -87.99 -2.97
C TYR A 66 8.14 -88.72 -1.66
N SER A 67 9.41 -88.76 -1.26
CA SER A 67 9.81 -89.50 -0.06
C SER A 67 10.07 -88.58 1.10
N ASP A 68 9.81 -89.04 2.33
CA ASP A 68 9.97 -88.24 3.57
C ASP A 68 11.35 -87.56 3.69
N ASP A 69 12.39 -88.04 3.01
CA ASP A 69 13.75 -87.45 3.04
C ASP A 69 13.97 -86.30 2.04
N VAL A 70 13.07 -86.11 1.07
CA VAL A 70 13.08 -85.01 0.09
C VAL A 70 11.81 -84.16 0.12
N ASP A 71 10.74 -84.67 0.71
CA ASP A 71 9.46 -84.01 0.88
C ASP A 71 9.47 -83.10 2.11
N VAL A 72 9.30 -81.79 1.89
CA VAL A 72 9.26 -80.80 2.97
C VAL A 72 7.94 -80.89 3.76
N PHE A 73 6.87 -81.39 3.13
CA PHE A 73 5.53 -81.51 3.70
C PHE A 73 5.07 -82.97 3.75
N ASP A 74 5.86 -83.84 4.40
CA ASP A 74 5.70 -85.31 4.57
C ASP A 74 4.36 -85.84 5.17
N SER A 75 3.35 -84.99 5.30
CA SER A 75 2.00 -85.34 5.76
C SER A 75 0.89 -84.65 4.97
N ASN A 76 1.22 -83.84 3.96
CA ASN A 76 0.30 -83.18 3.05
C ASN A 76 0.48 -83.70 1.62
N PRO A 77 -0.38 -84.61 1.14
CA PRO A 77 -0.23 -85.24 -0.18
C PRO A 77 -0.43 -84.31 -1.39
N ASN A 78 -0.58 -83.01 -1.17
CA ASN A 78 -0.70 -82.01 -2.24
C ASN A 78 0.48 -81.03 -2.26
N GLU A 79 1.45 -81.12 -1.35
CA GLU A 79 2.61 -80.22 -1.26
C GLU A 79 3.89 -81.03 -1.02
N TRP A 80 4.99 -80.66 -1.68
CA TRP A 80 6.23 -81.46 -1.64
C TRP A 80 7.50 -80.63 -1.53
N PHE A 81 7.49 -79.48 -2.20
CA PHE A 81 8.59 -78.53 -2.25
C PHE A 81 8.15 -77.23 -1.59
N ASP A 82 9.11 -76.60 -0.91
CA ASP A 82 9.07 -75.25 -0.37
C ASP A 82 10.34 -74.57 -0.90
N SER A 83 10.21 -73.97 -2.08
CA SER A 83 11.36 -73.56 -2.87
C SER A 83 12.05 -72.30 -2.33
N ASP A 84 11.35 -71.46 -1.57
CA ASP A 84 11.87 -70.23 -0.94
C ASP A 84 11.91 -70.26 0.59
N GLY A 85 11.25 -71.22 1.23
CA GLY A 85 11.36 -71.51 2.66
C GLY A 85 10.40 -70.71 3.54
N ASP A 86 9.28 -70.22 3.01
CA ASP A 86 8.30 -69.43 3.76
C ASP A 86 7.28 -70.25 4.57
N GLY A 87 7.27 -71.57 4.34
CA GLY A 87 6.41 -72.52 5.04
C GLY A 87 5.07 -72.80 4.34
N LEU A 88 4.84 -72.24 3.15
CA LEU A 88 3.82 -72.65 2.20
C LEU A 88 4.44 -73.58 1.15
N GLY A 89 3.65 -74.54 0.65
CA GLY A 89 4.13 -75.44 -0.39
C GLY A 89 3.96 -74.82 -1.78
N ASP A 90 4.90 -75.11 -2.69
CA ASP A 90 4.97 -74.56 -4.05
C ASP A 90 3.65 -74.69 -4.85
N ASN A 91 2.74 -75.62 -4.52
CA ASN A 91 1.46 -75.76 -5.23
C ASN A 91 0.33 -74.89 -4.66
N GLN A 92 0.45 -74.41 -3.41
CA GLN A 92 -0.47 -73.49 -2.76
C GLN A 92 0.02 -72.04 -2.86
N ASP A 93 1.32 -71.84 -2.94
CA ASP A 93 1.96 -70.54 -3.01
C ASP A 93 1.81 -69.89 -4.41
N ASP A 94 1.31 -68.66 -4.45
CA ASP A 94 1.18 -67.84 -5.67
C ASP A 94 2.51 -67.15 -6.06
N CYS A 95 3.51 -67.19 -5.18
CA CYS A 95 4.89 -66.72 -5.35
C CYS A 95 5.98 -67.76 -4.95
N PRO A 96 6.01 -69.00 -5.50
CA PRO A 96 6.85 -70.13 -5.03
C PRO A 96 8.38 -69.97 -5.00
N LEU A 97 8.93 -68.82 -5.39
CA LEU A 97 10.37 -68.57 -5.45
C LEU A 97 10.76 -67.30 -4.68
N GLU A 98 9.81 -66.66 -4.01
CA GLU A 98 9.92 -65.40 -3.32
C GLU A 98 9.20 -65.48 -1.98
N TYR A 99 9.97 -65.58 -0.90
CA TYR A 99 9.46 -65.65 0.46
C TYR A 99 8.39 -64.58 0.71
N GLY A 100 7.22 -65.01 1.20
CA GLY A 100 6.10 -64.14 1.49
C GLY A 100 5.20 -64.63 2.63
N ASP A 101 4.26 -63.79 3.03
CA ASP A 101 3.29 -64.09 4.09
C ASP A 101 1.91 -63.48 3.85
N SER A 102 1.67 -62.91 2.67
CA SER A 102 0.36 -62.44 2.23
C SER A 102 -0.67 -63.58 2.25
N SER A 103 -1.92 -63.24 2.58
CA SER A 103 -2.96 -64.23 2.91
C SER A 103 -4.35 -63.99 2.30
N ILE A 104 -4.60 -62.83 1.69
CA ILE A 104 -5.92 -62.42 1.18
C ILE A 104 -6.04 -62.58 -0.33
N ASP A 105 -5.12 -62.01 -1.11
CA ASP A 105 -5.27 -61.90 -2.56
C ASP A 105 -4.35 -62.86 -3.35
N ARG A 106 -3.03 -62.78 -3.13
CA ARG A 106 -2.01 -63.68 -3.64
C ARG A 106 -1.40 -64.36 -2.44
N ILE A 107 -1.57 -65.66 -2.25
CA ILE A 107 -1.11 -66.34 -1.02
C ILE A 107 0.39 -66.62 -1.12
N GLY A 108 1.18 -66.35 -0.08
CA GLY A 108 2.64 -66.64 -0.05
C GLY A 108 3.53 -65.64 -0.80
N CYS A 109 2.99 -64.46 -1.14
CA CYS A 109 3.76 -63.37 -1.70
C CYS A 109 4.20 -62.36 -0.61
N GLN A 110 5.17 -61.50 -0.95
CA GLN A 110 5.65 -60.47 -0.04
C GLN A 110 4.51 -59.53 0.41
N ASP A 111 4.39 -59.31 1.73
CA ASP A 111 3.44 -58.40 2.38
C ASP A 111 4.20 -57.66 3.49
N ARG A 112 4.60 -56.41 3.23
CA ARG A 112 5.55 -55.68 4.09
C ARG A 112 4.95 -55.11 5.36
N ASP A 113 3.66 -54.85 5.40
CA ASP A 113 2.97 -54.26 6.56
C ASP A 113 2.04 -55.24 7.29
N SER A 114 1.87 -56.44 6.73
CA SER A 114 1.17 -57.58 7.31
C SER A 114 -0.34 -57.36 7.47
N ASP A 115 -0.96 -56.65 6.53
CA ASP A 115 -2.41 -56.47 6.47
C ASP A 115 -3.13 -57.64 5.78
N GLY A 116 -2.37 -58.49 5.09
CA GLY A 116 -2.80 -59.70 4.40
C GLY A 116 -2.86 -59.55 2.87
N TYR A 117 -2.78 -58.35 2.31
CA TYR A 117 -2.66 -58.11 0.88
C TYR A 117 -1.19 -58.16 0.46
N SER A 118 -0.93 -58.71 -0.72
CA SER A 118 0.43 -58.74 -1.23
C SER A 118 0.88 -57.36 -1.72
N ASP A 119 2.15 -57.01 -1.47
CA ASP A 119 2.83 -55.76 -1.86
C ASP A 119 2.60 -55.33 -3.32
N LYS A 120 2.28 -56.29 -4.19
CA LYS A 120 2.12 -56.10 -5.63
C LYS A 120 0.72 -55.62 -6.01
N ASN A 121 -0.28 -55.96 -5.22
CA ASN A 121 -1.68 -55.64 -5.45
C ASN A 121 -2.25 -54.71 -4.38
N ASP A 122 -1.44 -54.37 -3.40
CA ASP A 122 -1.68 -53.37 -2.40
C ASP A 122 -1.24 -51.99 -2.93
N SER A 123 -2.16 -51.03 -2.95
CA SER A 123 -1.87 -49.63 -3.33
C SER A 123 -1.02 -48.90 -2.30
N PHE A 124 -1.03 -49.33 -1.02
CA PHE A 124 -0.25 -48.78 0.09
C PHE A 124 0.58 -49.85 0.81
N PRO A 125 1.62 -50.44 0.17
CA PRO A 125 2.38 -51.61 0.70
C PRO A 125 3.19 -51.44 1.99
N LEU A 126 3.01 -50.32 2.69
CA LEU A 126 3.68 -50.00 3.95
C LEU A 126 2.69 -49.47 5.00
N ASP A 127 1.41 -49.32 4.66
CA ASP A 127 0.35 -48.87 5.56
C ASP A 127 -0.66 -50.00 5.77
N PRO A 128 -0.62 -50.71 6.91
CA PRO A 128 -1.49 -51.85 7.13
C PRO A 128 -2.96 -51.50 7.36
N SER A 129 -3.31 -50.21 7.30
CA SER A 129 -4.70 -49.75 7.35
C SER A 129 -5.31 -49.45 5.98
N GLU A 130 -4.53 -49.45 4.91
CA GLU A 130 -4.99 -49.14 3.54
C GLU A 130 -4.44 -50.16 2.55
N TRP A 131 -5.28 -50.67 1.65
CA TRP A 131 -4.86 -51.64 0.63
C TRP A 131 -5.42 -51.36 -0.77
N LEU A 132 -6.41 -50.48 -0.87
CA LEU A 132 -7.10 -50.12 -2.09
C LEU A 132 -7.11 -48.60 -2.22
N ASP A 133 -6.98 -48.15 -3.47
CA ASP A 133 -7.04 -46.75 -3.91
C ASP A 133 -7.86 -46.78 -5.21
N SER A 134 -9.16 -46.56 -5.07
CA SER A 134 -10.15 -46.83 -6.13
C SER A 134 -10.13 -45.80 -7.25
N ASP A 135 -9.67 -44.57 -6.99
CA ASP A 135 -9.57 -43.47 -7.96
C ASP A 135 -8.14 -42.95 -8.20
N GLU A 136 -7.14 -43.54 -7.53
CA GLU A 136 -5.71 -43.32 -7.72
C GLU A 136 -5.23 -41.92 -7.28
N ASP A 137 -5.85 -41.33 -6.26
CA ASP A 137 -5.53 -39.99 -5.76
C ASP A 137 -4.50 -39.96 -4.61
N GLY A 138 -4.21 -41.13 -4.02
CA GLY A 138 -3.26 -41.30 -2.93
C GLY A 138 -3.86 -41.29 -1.52
N TRP A 139 -5.18 -41.17 -1.39
CA TRP A 139 -5.94 -41.55 -0.20
C TRP A 139 -6.40 -43.01 -0.32
N GLY A 140 -6.31 -43.75 0.78
CA GLY A 140 -6.79 -45.12 0.80
C GLY A 140 -8.29 -45.17 1.05
N ASP A 141 -9.01 -46.08 0.39
CA ASP A 141 -10.48 -46.21 0.47
C ASP A 141 -11.02 -46.31 1.92
N ASN A 142 -10.23 -46.65 2.95
CA ASN A 142 -10.72 -46.66 4.33
C ASN A 142 -10.65 -45.29 5.04
N GLN A 143 -9.89 -44.34 4.50
CA GLN A 143 -9.70 -42.98 5.01
C GLN A 143 -10.21 -41.90 4.06
N ASP A 144 -10.40 -42.23 2.80
CA ASP A 144 -11.06 -41.40 1.81
C ASP A 144 -12.57 -41.31 2.11
N ASP A 145 -13.13 -40.10 2.07
CA ASP A 145 -14.57 -39.84 2.19
C ASP A 145 -15.25 -39.84 0.81
N CYS A 146 -14.46 -39.83 -0.27
CA CYS A 146 -14.82 -39.70 -1.68
C CYS A 146 -14.17 -40.78 -2.57
N ASP A 147 -14.17 -42.06 -2.17
CA ASP A 147 -13.44 -43.21 -2.74
C ASP A 147 -13.53 -43.48 -4.28
N TYR A 148 -14.31 -42.72 -5.04
CA TYR A 148 -14.45 -42.86 -6.49
C TYR A 148 -14.28 -41.54 -7.25
N GLU A 149 -13.88 -40.47 -6.57
CA GLU A 149 -13.69 -39.13 -7.10
C GLU A 149 -12.41 -38.51 -6.53
N ALA A 150 -11.33 -38.67 -7.30
CA ALA A 150 -10.00 -38.22 -6.92
C ALA A 150 -9.97 -36.77 -6.40
N GLY A 151 -9.38 -36.60 -5.22
CA GLY A 151 -9.26 -35.32 -4.53
C GLY A 151 -8.04 -35.25 -3.60
N ASP A 152 -7.92 -34.12 -2.91
CA ASP A 152 -6.79 -33.83 -2.02
C ASP A 152 -7.18 -33.02 -0.77
N SER A 153 -8.49 -32.81 -0.55
CA SER A 153 -9.01 -32.21 0.67
C SER A 153 -8.64 -33.04 1.90
N HIS A 154 -8.47 -32.38 3.05
CA HIS A 154 -8.01 -32.99 4.29
C HIS A 154 -8.43 -32.27 5.59
N GLN A 155 -9.23 -31.20 5.50
CA GLN A 155 -9.70 -30.43 6.65
C GLN A 155 -11.09 -30.88 7.13
N ASP A 156 -12.03 -31.15 6.22
CA ASP A 156 -13.42 -31.52 6.54
C ASP A 156 -13.80 -32.93 6.06
N GLN A 157 -13.51 -33.24 4.80
CA GLN A 157 -13.72 -34.51 4.13
C GLN A 157 -12.39 -34.89 3.49
N ASN A 158 -11.85 -36.07 3.76
CA ASN A 158 -10.56 -36.48 3.21
C ASN A 158 -10.73 -37.04 1.79
N GLY A 159 -9.78 -36.78 0.89
CA GLY A 159 -9.78 -37.36 -0.47
C GLY A 159 -10.88 -36.83 -1.40
N CYS A 160 -11.60 -35.78 -0.99
CA CYS A 160 -12.60 -35.13 -1.84
C CYS A 160 -11.96 -34.01 -2.68
N PHE A 161 -12.66 -33.67 -3.77
CA PHE A 161 -12.24 -32.61 -4.68
C PHE A 161 -12.16 -31.25 -3.97
N ASP A 162 -11.02 -30.59 -4.10
CA ASP A 162 -10.68 -29.27 -3.56
C ASP A 162 -10.12 -28.42 -4.71
N SER A 163 -10.90 -27.45 -5.15
CA SER A 163 -10.66 -26.67 -6.35
C SER A 163 -9.55 -25.62 -6.19
N ASP A 164 -9.33 -25.10 -4.98
CA ASP A 164 -8.37 -24.03 -4.70
C ASP A 164 -7.20 -24.45 -3.79
N MET A 165 -7.21 -25.68 -3.29
CA MET A 165 -6.13 -26.34 -2.55
C MET A 165 -5.89 -25.76 -1.16
N ASP A 166 -6.90 -25.20 -0.52
CA ASP A 166 -6.81 -24.69 0.85
C ASP A 166 -6.95 -25.81 1.92
N GLY A 167 -7.35 -27.01 1.47
CA GLY A 167 -7.54 -28.22 2.24
C GLY A 167 -8.99 -28.54 2.60
N TRP A 168 -9.94 -27.65 2.36
CA TRP A 168 -11.37 -27.90 2.51
C TRP A 168 -11.94 -28.43 1.19
N SER A 169 -12.86 -29.38 1.28
CA SER A 169 -13.52 -29.91 0.08
C SER A 169 -14.49 -28.88 -0.51
N ASP A 170 -14.67 -28.89 -1.84
CA ASP A 170 -15.64 -28.03 -2.56
C ASP A 170 -17.08 -28.12 -1.98
N ALA A 171 -17.41 -29.25 -1.34
CA ALA A 171 -18.72 -29.49 -0.75
C ALA A 171 -18.87 -28.89 0.67
N GLY A 172 -17.77 -28.74 1.39
CA GLY A 172 -17.69 -28.18 2.74
C GLY A 172 -17.26 -26.71 2.79
N ASP A 173 -16.72 -26.21 1.69
CA ASP A 173 -16.22 -24.86 1.53
C ASP A 173 -17.28 -23.91 0.90
N PRO A 174 -17.68 -22.83 1.59
CA PRO A 174 -18.50 -21.77 1.00
C PRO A 174 -17.83 -20.99 -0.15
N PHE A 175 -16.50 -20.99 -0.23
CA PHE A 175 -15.67 -20.25 -1.18
C PHE A 175 -14.67 -21.14 -1.95
N PRO A 176 -15.14 -22.16 -2.69
CA PRO A 176 -14.30 -23.22 -3.32
C PRO A 176 -13.42 -22.75 -4.50
N THR A 177 -13.18 -21.45 -4.62
CA THR A 177 -12.28 -20.89 -5.64
C THR A 177 -11.36 -19.83 -5.05
N ASP A 178 -11.42 -19.62 -3.74
CA ASP A 178 -10.62 -18.65 -3.00
C ASP A 178 -9.88 -19.37 -1.88
N GLU A 179 -8.63 -19.73 -2.13
CA GLU A 179 -7.77 -20.48 -1.20
C GLU A 179 -7.57 -19.79 0.17
N THR A 180 -8.05 -18.56 0.31
CA THR A 180 -7.91 -17.75 1.50
C THR A 180 -9.18 -17.69 2.35
N GLN A 181 -10.31 -18.21 1.89
CA GLN A 181 -11.59 -18.21 2.59
C GLN A 181 -12.20 -19.62 2.59
N TRP A 182 -12.65 -20.11 3.75
CA TRP A 182 -13.23 -21.46 3.88
C TRP A 182 -14.43 -21.52 4.82
N MET A 183 -14.88 -20.38 5.33
CA MET A 183 -15.90 -20.29 6.37
C MET A 183 -16.74 -19.03 6.17
N ASP A 184 -18.05 -19.18 6.33
CA ASP A 184 -19.08 -18.14 6.24
C ASP A 184 -20.07 -18.43 7.38
N THR A 185 -19.84 -17.84 8.56
CA THR A 185 -20.54 -18.25 9.78
C THR A 185 -22.01 -17.84 9.79
N ASP A 186 -22.35 -16.70 9.21
CA ASP A 186 -23.71 -16.16 9.22
C ASP A 186 -24.47 -16.32 7.89
N GLY A 187 -23.77 -16.75 6.84
CA GLY A 187 -24.33 -17.15 5.56
C GLY A 187 -24.61 -15.99 4.61
N ASP A 188 -23.86 -14.90 4.71
CA ASP A 188 -24.04 -13.70 3.92
C ASP A 188 -23.24 -13.69 2.60
N GLY A 189 -22.30 -14.63 2.47
CA GLY A 189 -21.45 -14.81 1.31
C GLY A 189 -20.14 -14.04 1.34
N TRP A 190 -19.70 -13.56 2.51
CA TRP A 190 -18.36 -13.03 2.78
C TRP A 190 -17.61 -13.95 3.76
N GLY A 191 -16.29 -14.02 3.61
CA GLY A 191 -15.50 -15.05 4.27
C GLY A 191 -14.95 -14.61 5.64
N ASP A 192 -15.13 -15.43 6.67
CA ASP A 192 -14.74 -15.12 8.05
C ASP A 192 -13.22 -14.89 8.24
N ASN A 193 -12.36 -15.38 7.34
CA ASN A 193 -10.92 -15.34 7.53
C ASN A 193 -10.37 -13.94 7.24
N GLN A 194 -10.11 -13.18 8.31
CA GLN A 194 -9.56 -11.81 8.28
C GLN A 194 -8.20 -11.65 7.58
N SER A 195 -7.49 -12.75 7.33
CA SER A 195 -6.22 -12.71 6.57
C SER A 195 -6.40 -13.09 5.09
N GLY A 196 -7.62 -13.38 4.66
CA GLY A 196 -7.96 -13.72 3.29
C GLY A 196 -8.39 -12.53 2.46
N ASN A 197 -8.78 -12.80 1.22
CA ASN A 197 -9.34 -11.81 0.33
C ASN A 197 -10.76 -11.46 0.78
N ASP A 198 -11.12 -10.18 0.68
CA ASP A 198 -12.47 -9.70 0.94
C ASP A 198 -13.09 -10.29 2.23
N PRO A 199 -12.41 -10.17 3.39
CA PRO A 199 -12.89 -10.76 4.62
C PRO A 199 -14.18 -10.08 5.10
N ASP A 200 -15.02 -10.85 5.76
CA ASP A 200 -16.19 -10.36 6.49
C ASP A 200 -15.75 -9.74 7.81
N GLU A 201 -15.80 -8.41 7.94
CA GLU A 201 -15.46 -7.70 9.19
C GLU A 201 -16.48 -7.96 10.33
N PHE A 202 -17.67 -8.48 9.99
CA PHE A 202 -18.74 -8.82 10.94
C PHE A 202 -19.22 -10.29 10.83
N PRO A 203 -18.39 -11.32 11.15
CA PRO A 203 -18.67 -12.75 10.93
C PRO A 203 -19.91 -13.37 11.62
N PHE A 204 -20.68 -12.57 12.34
CA PHE A 204 -21.88 -13.01 13.07
C PHE A 204 -23.10 -12.15 12.79
N ASP A 205 -23.02 -11.20 11.86
CA ASP A 205 -24.11 -10.33 11.46
C ASP A 205 -24.26 -10.26 9.94
N ALA A 206 -25.06 -11.19 9.38
CA ALA A 206 -25.31 -11.32 7.94
C ALA A 206 -25.95 -10.10 7.24
N THR A 207 -26.09 -8.96 7.91
CA THR A 207 -26.45 -7.68 7.30
C THR A 207 -25.27 -6.73 7.11
N GLU A 208 -24.08 -7.06 7.61
CA GLU A 208 -22.86 -6.26 7.53
C GLU A 208 -21.67 -7.15 7.19
N TRP A 209 -20.75 -6.66 6.35
CA TRP A 209 -19.54 -7.41 5.97
C TRP A 209 -18.29 -6.54 5.79
N LYS A 210 -18.47 -5.21 5.72
CA LYS A 210 -17.40 -4.22 5.54
C LYS A 210 -17.57 -3.08 6.53
N ASP A 211 -16.43 -2.51 6.91
CA ASP A 211 -16.25 -1.39 7.83
C ASP A 211 -15.17 -0.50 7.18
N SER A 212 -15.59 0.34 6.23
CA SER A 212 -14.70 1.04 5.30
C SER A 212 -13.84 2.11 5.99
N ASP A 213 -14.23 2.59 7.16
CA ASP A 213 -13.50 3.56 7.98
C ASP A 213 -12.93 2.96 9.29
N GLY A 214 -13.38 1.77 9.69
CA GLY A 214 -12.90 1.06 10.86
C GLY A 214 -13.48 1.58 12.18
N ASP A 215 -14.62 2.27 12.17
CA ASP A 215 -15.26 2.78 13.40
C ASP A 215 -16.04 1.70 14.18
N GLY A 216 -16.27 0.54 13.55
CA GLY A 216 -16.98 -0.61 14.09
C GLY A 216 -18.48 -0.63 13.80
N MET A 217 -19.00 0.30 13.00
CA MET A 217 -20.30 0.23 12.33
C MET A 217 -20.10 -0.32 10.91
N GLY A 218 -20.98 -1.22 10.48
CA GLY A 218 -20.87 -1.77 9.12
C GLY A 218 -21.46 -0.82 8.09
N ASP A 219 -20.90 -0.81 6.89
CA ASP A 219 -21.24 0.09 5.77
C ASP A 219 -22.74 0.03 5.39
N ASN A 220 -23.48 -1.06 5.62
CA ASN A 220 -24.92 -1.05 5.29
C ASN A 220 -25.77 -0.25 6.31
N GLN A 221 -25.23 -0.02 7.51
CA GLN A 221 -25.86 0.76 8.56
C GLN A 221 -25.25 2.15 8.70
N ASP A 222 -23.97 2.32 8.38
CA ASP A 222 -23.30 3.61 8.44
C ASP A 222 -23.92 4.60 7.42
N PRO A 223 -24.18 5.87 7.80
CA PRO A 223 -24.55 6.91 6.85
C PRO A 223 -23.37 7.65 6.19
N ASP A 224 -22.13 7.33 6.57
CA ASP A 224 -20.87 7.94 6.15
C ASP A 224 -19.76 6.87 6.16
N ASP A 225 -19.82 5.95 5.18
CA ASP A 225 -19.07 4.68 5.12
C ASP A 225 -17.53 4.87 5.23
N ASP A 226 -16.98 6.00 4.82
CA ASP A 226 -15.55 6.31 4.90
C ASP A 226 -15.17 7.38 5.92
N ASN A 227 -16.17 7.97 6.60
CA ASN A 227 -16.08 9.03 7.60
C ASN A 227 -15.26 10.24 7.14
N ASP A 228 -15.36 10.58 5.85
CA ASP A 228 -14.77 11.80 5.26
C ASP A 228 -15.58 13.08 5.56
N GLY A 229 -16.78 12.91 6.12
CA GLY A 229 -17.72 13.97 6.49
C GLY A 229 -18.79 14.26 5.43
N TYR A 230 -18.76 13.56 4.30
CA TYR A 230 -19.78 13.56 3.26
C TYR A 230 -20.64 12.29 3.34
N LEU A 231 -21.88 12.45 3.80
CA LEU A 231 -22.84 11.34 3.84
C LEU A 231 -22.97 10.62 2.48
N ASP A 232 -23.07 9.29 2.45
CA ASP A 232 -23.10 8.45 1.23
C ASP A 232 -24.19 8.87 0.22
N THR A 233 -25.25 9.54 0.71
CA THR A 233 -26.32 10.06 -0.15
C THR A 233 -25.89 11.20 -1.06
N TYR A 234 -24.78 11.86 -0.75
CA TYR A 234 -24.20 12.98 -1.47
C TYR A 234 -22.80 12.69 -2.00
N ASP A 235 -22.12 11.70 -1.44
CA ASP A 235 -20.83 11.24 -1.89
C ASP A 235 -20.94 10.33 -3.14
N VAL A 236 -20.10 10.60 -4.14
CA VAL A 236 -19.97 9.79 -5.35
C VAL A 236 -19.15 8.51 -5.12
N ASN A 237 -18.36 8.43 -4.04
CA ASN A 237 -17.50 7.32 -3.67
C ASN A 237 -17.53 6.99 -2.16
N PRO A 238 -18.64 6.40 -1.64
CA PRO A 238 -18.88 6.20 -0.19
C PRO A 238 -17.77 5.52 0.62
N ASN A 239 -16.88 4.77 -0.02
CA ASN A 239 -15.89 3.96 0.70
C ASN A 239 -14.48 4.54 0.63
N ARG A 240 -14.30 5.73 0.07
CA ARG A 240 -13.00 6.39 -0.13
C ARG A 240 -13.18 7.89 -0.42
N ASP A 241 -12.48 8.67 0.38
CA ASP A 241 -12.10 10.05 0.10
C ASP A 241 -11.20 10.15 -1.16
N ALA A 242 -11.64 10.92 -2.15
CA ALA A 242 -10.99 11.12 -3.42
C ALA A 242 -9.99 12.29 -3.38
N ALA A 243 -8.70 11.96 -3.41
CA ALA A 243 -7.64 12.95 -3.57
C ALA A 243 -6.70 12.62 -4.73
N ILE A 244 -5.99 13.65 -5.22
CA ILE A 244 -4.98 13.51 -6.26
C ILE A 244 -3.68 14.24 -5.89
N PHE A 245 -2.55 13.64 -6.27
CA PHE A 245 -1.30 14.35 -6.45
C PHE A 245 -1.12 14.70 -7.91
N LEU A 246 -1.05 15.99 -8.24
CA LEU A 246 -0.67 16.47 -9.56
C LEU A 246 0.82 16.80 -9.55
N ASN A 247 1.62 16.05 -10.29
CA ASN A 247 3.05 16.32 -10.45
C ASN A 247 3.32 16.90 -11.82
N LEU A 248 3.80 18.15 -11.87
CA LEU A 248 4.35 18.77 -13.07
C LEU A 248 5.82 18.34 -13.17
N SER A 249 6.11 17.47 -14.13
CA SER A 249 7.39 16.75 -14.22
C SER A 249 8.45 17.56 -14.98
N SER A 250 8.24 17.81 -16.26
CA SER A 250 9.18 18.57 -17.10
C SER A 250 8.48 19.55 -18.04
N PHE A 251 9.20 20.59 -18.43
CA PHE A 251 8.70 21.63 -19.32
C PHE A 251 9.72 22.02 -20.40
N ILE A 252 9.22 22.30 -21.61
CA ILE A 252 9.99 22.81 -22.75
C ILE A 252 9.32 24.08 -23.27
N VAL A 253 10.09 25.15 -23.39
CA VAL A 253 9.66 26.37 -24.11
C VAL A 253 10.09 26.24 -25.58
N HIS A 254 9.15 26.25 -26.52
CA HIS A 254 9.46 26.08 -27.95
C HIS A 254 9.65 27.41 -28.69
N ASP A 255 8.95 28.45 -28.28
CA ASP A 255 9.08 29.79 -28.85
C ASP A 255 9.72 30.79 -27.89
N SER A 256 10.53 31.69 -28.44
CA SER A 256 11.11 32.80 -27.67
C SER A 256 10.04 33.84 -27.44
N MET A 257 9.66 34.04 -26.18
CA MET A 257 8.65 35.02 -25.78
C MET A 257 9.28 36.39 -25.48
N ASP A 258 10.46 36.36 -24.88
CA ASP A 258 11.07 37.57 -24.36
C ASP A 258 12.03 38.27 -25.35
N TYR A 259 12.04 39.62 -25.32
CA TYR A 259 12.79 40.46 -26.28
C TYR A 259 14.18 40.86 -25.79
N PHE A 260 14.40 40.87 -24.47
CA PHE A 260 15.55 41.52 -23.86
C PHE A 260 16.60 40.55 -23.34
N ASP A 261 16.23 39.30 -23.10
CA ASP A 261 17.19 38.24 -22.89
C ASP A 261 16.89 36.97 -23.70
N SER A 262 17.28 35.82 -23.18
CA SER A 262 17.19 34.52 -23.86
C SER A 262 16.52 33.47 -22.98
N TYR A 263 15.89 33.92 -21.90
CA TYR A 263 15.19 33.11 -20.94
C TYR A 263 13.71 33.49 -21.01
N SER A 264 12.86 32.54 -20.65
CA SER A 264 11.45 32.79 -20.32
C SER A 264 11.29 32.52 -18.84
N GLU A 265 10.56 33.37 -18.15
CA GLU A 265 10.34 33.37 -16.72
C GLU A 265 9.04 32.63 -16.40
N ILE A 266 9.10 31.30 -16.38
CA ILE A 266 7.88 30.48 -16.34
C ILE A 266 7.39 30.25 -14.91
N TYR A 267 6.08 30.35 -14.72
CA TYR A 267 5.34 29.81 -13.59
C TYR A 267 4.06 29.12 -14.09
N PHE A 268 3.49 28.23 -13.26
CA PHE A 268 2.27 27.50 -13.59
C PHE A 268 1.17 27.82 -12.60
N CYS A 269 -0.06 27.97 -13.06
CA CYS A 269 -1.24 28.05 -12.22
C CYS A 269 -2.15 26.86 -12.50
N VAL A 270 -2.70 26.27 -11.44
CA VAL A 270 -3.60 25.12 -11.54
C VAL A 270 -4.99 25.53 -11.08
N TYR A 271 -6.00 25.00 -11.75
CA TYR A 271 -7.40 25.20 -11.40
C TYR A 271 -8.14 23.87 -11.40
N ILE A 272 -9.03 23.64 -10.43
CA ILE A 272 -9.94 22.50 -10.42
C ILE A 272 -11.35 23.05 -10.51
N ASN A 273 -12.16 22.61 -11.48
CA ASN A 273 -13.54 23.06 -11.65
C ASN A 273 -13.69 24.60 -11.76
N ASN A 274 -12.67 25.28 -12.32
CA ASN A 274 -12.48 26.74 -12.40
C ASN A 274 -12.07 27.45 -11.08
N TYR A 275 -11.77 26.70 -10.03
CA TYR A 275 -11.24 27.23 -8.77
C TYR A 275 -9.72 27.22 -8.80
N SER A 276 -9.09 28.37 -8.57
CA SER A 276 -7.62 28.43 -8.51
C SER A 276 -7.12 27.63 -7.33
N GLN A 277 -6.10 26.82 -7.58
CA GLN A 277 -5.38 26.03 -6.58
C GLN A 277 -3.99 26.60 -6.33
N GLY A 278 -3.79 27.88 -6.68
CA GLY A 278 -2.50 28.55 -6.58
C GLY A 278 -1.61 28.38 -7.81
N CYS A 279 -0.44 29.00 -7.70
CA CYS A 279 0.58 28.97 -8.74
C CYS A 279 1.93 28.59 -8.13
N VAL A 280 2.77 27.92 -8.92
CA VAL A 280 4.13 27.49 -8.55
C VAL A 280 5.16 28.05 -9.52
N PRO A 281 6.35 28.49 -9.06
CA PRO A 281 6.81 28.46 -7.66
C PRO A 281 6.01 29.40 -6.75
N ASP A 282 5.79 30.64 -7.19
CA ASP A 282 4.81 31.59 -6.69
C ASP A 282 4.67 32.70 -7.75
N GLN A 283 3.67 33.59 -7.73
CA GLN A 283 3.54 34.64 -8.77
C GLN A 283 4.67 35.70 -8.77
N ASN A 284 5.49 35.74 -7.72
CA ASN A 284 6.65 36.63 -7.58
C ASN A 284 8.00 35.91 -7.82
N SER A 285 7.95 34.65 -8.24
CA SER A 285 9.09 33.75 -8.45
C SER A 285 8.86 32.90 -9.68
N TYR A 286 9.92 32.47 -10.35
CA TYR A 286 9.79 31.80 -11.65
C TYR A 286 11.01 30.95 -11.96
N TRP A 287 10.81 29.98 -12.86
CA TRP A 287 11.90 29.27 -13.50
C TRP A 287 12.39 30.04 -14.72
N SER A 288 13.67 30.40 -14.77
CA SER A 288 14.28 30.96 -15.98
C SER A 288 14.70 29.85 -16.96
N LEU A 289 13.93 29.65 -18.01
CA LEU A 289 14.06 28.55 -18.97
C LEU A 289 14.60 29.02 -20.33
N THR A 290 15.51 28.26 -20.93
CA THR A 290 16.04 28.55 -22.28
C THR A 290 15.20 27.84 -23.34
N THR A 291 14.81 28.55 -24.39
CA THR A 291 14.04 27.98 -25.51
C THR A 291 14.73 26.74 -26.12
N GLY A 292 13.98 25.64 -26.21
CA GLY A 292 14.35 24.38 -26.83
C GLY A 292 15.13 23.40 -25.94
N ASP A 293 15.45 23.79 -24.70
CA ASP A 293 15.98 22.88 -23.68
C ASP A 293 14.84 22.35 -22.80
N GLU A 294 14.94 21.09 -22.39
CA GLU A 294 14.00 20.46 -21.45
C GLU A 294 14.48 20.71 -20.01
N TYR A 295 13.57 21.17 -19.18
CA TYR A 295 13.82 21.47 -17.78
C TYR A 295 12.98 20.58 -16.88
N ASP A 296 13.64 20.09 -15.84
CA ASP A 296 12.99 19.39 -14.73
C ASP A 296 12.44 20.46 -13.76
N ILE A 297 11.12 20.52 -13.65
CA ILE A 297 10.43 21.44 -12.74
C ILE A 297 10.00 20.72 -11.45
N SER A 298 9.69 19.41 -11.53
CA SER A 298 9.37 18.51 -10.41
C SER A 298 8.66 19.19 -9.25
N THR A 299 7.47 19.70 -9.53
CA THR A 299 6.62 20.36 -8.52
C THR A 299 5.30 19.62 -8.42
N SER A 300 4.82 19.42 -7.21
CA SER A 300 3.63 18.62 -6.94
C SER A 300 2.61 19.43 -6.16
N PHE A 301 1.35 19.22 -6.49
CA PHE A 301 0.21 19.74 -5.77
C PHE A 301 -0.56 18.58 -5.15
N TYR A 302 -1.10 18.81 -3.96
CA TYR A 302 -2.08 17.96 -3.34
C TYR A 302 -3.45 18.60 -3.51
N PHE A 303 -4.41 17.84 -4.02
CA PHE A 303 -5.80 18.28 -4.10
C PHE A 303 -6.71 17.23 -3.50
N ASP A 304 -7.43 17.66 -2.48
CA ASP A 304 -8.61 17.00 -1.96
C ASP A 304 -9.80 17.39 -2.85
N LEU A 305 -10.47 16.41 -3.45
CA LEU A 305 -11.50 16.67 -4.46
C LEU A 305 -12.89 16.72 -3.82
N ASP A 306 -13.79 17.50 -4.43
CA ASP A 306 -15.18 17.58 -3.99
C ASP A 306 -15.94 16.25 -4.24
N GLU A 307 -16.28 15.56 -3.17
CA GLU A 307 -16.99 14.26 -3.17
C GLU A 307 -18.41 14.32 -3.74
N GLY A 308 -19.00 15.51 -3.88
CA GLY A 308 -20.27 15.70 -4.60
C GLY A 308 -20.13 15.65 -6.12
N ILE A 309 -18.89 15.60 -6.65
CA ILE A 309 -18.58 15.73 -8.06
C ILE A 309 -17.81 14.49 -8.53
N ARG A 310 -18.32 13.80 -9.55
CA ARG A 310 -17.60 12.67 -10.16
C ARG A 310 -16.55 13.10 -11.19
N HIS A 311 -16.85 14.14 -11.97
CA HIS A 311 -16.01 14.57 -13.08
C HIS A 311 -15.41 15.94 -12.77
N HIS A 312 -14.11 15.96 -12.46
CA HIS A 312 -13.34 17.17 -12.17
C HIS A 312 -12.63 17.65 -13.42
N TYR A 313 -12.65 18.96 -13.65
CA TYR A 313 -11.88 19.59 -14.73
C TYR A 313 -10.63 20.23 -14.15
N ILE A 314 -9.48 19.62 -14.42
CA ILE A 314 -8.17 20.11 -14.00
C ILE A 314 -7.61 20.94 -15.16
N GLU A 315 -7.43 22.23 -14.92
CA GLU A 315 -6.93 23.21 -15.87
C GLU A 315 -5.55 23.69 -15.43
N ILE A 316 -4.61 23.75 -16.37
CA ILE A 316 -3.23 24.17 -16.12
C ILE A 316 -2.89 25.28 -17.11
N GLU A 317 -2.39 26.37 -16.58
CA GLU A 317 -1.92 27.53 -17.33
C GLU A 317 -0.42 27.70 -17.10
N ALA A 318 0.34 27.91 -18.18
CA ALA A 318 1.75 28.28 -18.12
C ALA A 318 1.88 29.76 -18.47
N TRP A 319 2.56 30.53 -17.62
CA TRP A 319 2.70 31.97 -17.77
C TRP A 319 4.16 32.36 -17.86
N ASP A 320 4.48 33.31 -18.74
CA ASP A 320 5.77 33.99 -18.79
C ASP A 320 5.66 35.30 -18.00
N SER A 321 6.35 35.36 -16.86
CA SER A 321 6.36 36.51 -15.95
C SER A 321 7.13 37.65 -16.58
N ASP A 322 6.46 38.78 -16.79
CA ASP A 322 7.01 39.87 -17.57
C ASP A 322 6.95 41.21 -16.81
N ALA A 323 7.86 42.14 -17.09
CA ALA A 323 7.97 43.37 -16.28
C ALA A 323 6.76 44.33 -16.37
N PHE A 324 5.82 44.07 -17.29
CA PHE A 324 4.65 44.92 -17.51
C PHE A 324 3.32 44.16 -17.47
N ALA A 325 3.28 42.94 -18.01
CA ALA A 325 2.10 42.09 -18.00
C ALA A 325 2.51 40.67 -18.38
N ASP A 326 2.14 39.71 -17.55
CA ASP A 326 2.46 38.31 -17.80
C ASP A 326 1.71 37.79 -19.03
N ASP A 327 2.39 36.95 -19.77
CA ASP A 327 1.96 36.45 -21.07
C ASP A 327 1.63 34.96 -20.95
N LEU A 328 0.39 34.59 -21.29
CA LEU A 328 -0.05 33.19 -21.26
C LEU A 328 0.64 32.42 -22.41
N MET A 329 1.29 31.31 -22.07
CA MET A 329 1.93 30.39 -22.99
C MET A 329 0.94 29.29 -23.40
N ASP A 330 1.00 28.89 -24.67
CA ASP A 330 0.15 27.84 -25.22
C ASP A 330 0.72 26.45 -24.93
N ILE A 331 0.01 25.67 -24.14
CA ILE A 331 0.35 24.27 -23.81
C ILE A 331 -0.75 23.29 -24.25
N SER A 332 -1.68 23.72 -25.10
CA SER A 332 -2.85 22.93 -25.53
C SER A 332 -2.68 22.34 -26.92
N ASP A 333 -3.33 21.21 -27.20
CA ASP A 333 -3.48 20.71 -28.56
C ASP A 333 -4.74 21.25 -29.26
N ASP A 334 -5.58 22.04 -28.56
CA ASP A 334 -6.78 22.69 -29.11
C ASP A 334 -6.54 24.17 -29.39
N SER A 335 -6.53 24.52 -30.68
CA SER A 335 -6.48 25.88 -31.25
C SER A 335 -7.40 26.97 -30.67
N ASN A 336 -8.34 26.64 -29.78
CA ASN A 336 -9.21 27.60 -29.11
C ASN A 336 -8.83 27.86 -27.64
N LEU A 337 -7.85 27.15 -27.09
CA LEU A 337 -7.39 27.22 -25.72
C LEU A 337 -5.87 27.30 -25.73
N ASP A 338 -5.29 28.19 -24.93
CA ASP A 338 -3.83 28.22 -24.72
C ASP A 338 -3.42 27.35 -23.50
N ARG A 339 -4.39 26.66 -22.89
CA ARG A 339 -4.25 25.95 -21.60
C ARG A 339 -4.61 24.48 -21.73
N LEU A 340 -3.99 23.67 -20.87
CA LEU A 340 -4.27 22.24 -20.80
C LEU A 340 -5.50 21.99 -19.91
N VAL A 341 -6.48 21.25 -20.42
CA VAL A 341 -7.70 20.90 -19.67
C VAL A 341 -7.86 19.38 -19.67
N ILE A 342 -7.91 18.80 -18.47
CA ILE A 342 -8.02 17.36 -18.22
C ILE A 342 -9.34 17.09 -17.50
N GLU A 343 -10.15 16.19 -18.04
CA GLU A 343 -11.32 15.65 -17.33
C GLU A 343 -10.88 14.41 -16.54
N PHE A 344 -10.97 14.50 -15.22
CA PHE A 344 -10.64 13.44 -14.27
C PHE A 344 -11.92 12.85 -13.65
N ASP A 345 -12.12 11.53 -13.76
CA ASP A 345 -13.24 10.81 -13.15
C ASP A 345 -12.77 10.20 -11.82
N SER A 346 -13.21 10.77 -10.69
CA SER A 346 -12.79 10.37 -9.33
C SER A 346 -13.18 8.93 -8.97
N VAL A 347 -14.15 8.34 -9.68
CA VAL A 347 -14.64 6.97 -9.44
C VAL A 347 -13.96 5.94 -10.34
N GLU A 348 -13.71 6.28 -11.61
CA GLU A 348 -13.11 5.32 -12.57
C GLU A 348 -11.58 5.38 -12.64
N HIS A 349 -10.98 6.54 -12.39
CA HIS A 349 -9.52 6.71 -12.47
C HIS A 349 -8.87 6.50 -11.10
N LEU A 350 -8.58 5.24 -10.77
CA LEU A 350 -7.98 4.84 -9.49
C LEU A 350 -6.48 4.50 -9.57
N THR A 351 -5.84 4.76 -10.72
CA THR A 351 -4.41 4.49 -10.95
C THR A 351 -3.74 5.70 -11.56
N GLU A 352 -2.42 5.80 -11.41
CA GLU A 352 -1.58 6.87 -12.00
C GLU A 352 -1.84 7.06 -13.50
N LEU A 353 -2.02 8.32 -13.90
CA LEU A 353 -2.25 8.77 -15.26
C LEU A 353 -1.16 9.75 -15.68
N GLN A 354 -0.62 9.59 -16.89
CA GLN A 354 0.38 10.49 -17.46
C GLN A 354 -0.21 11.27 -18.64
N PHE A 355 0.06 12.57 -18.68
CA PHE A 355 -0.38 13.49 -19.73
C PHE A 355 0.78 14.28 -20.31
N VAL A 356 0.61 14.72 -21.55
CA VAL A 356 1.51 15.67 -22.21
C VAL A 356 0.64 16.76 -22.83
N GLY A 357 0.78 17.99 -22.33
CA GLY A 357 0.28 19.19 -23.00
C GLY A 357 1.33 19.66 -24.01
N ASP A 358 0.94 19.94 -25.25
CA ASP A 358 1.86 20.24 -26.34
C ASP A 358 1.24 21.29 -27.28
N GLY A 359 1.57 22.56 -27.02
CA GLY A 359 1.14 23.73 -27.81
C GLY A 359 1.54 23.64 -29.27
N THR A 360 2.61 22.90 -29.60
CA THR A 360 3.11 22.81 -30.98
C THR A 360 2.16 22.09 -31.94
N GLN A 361 1.14 21.42 -31.41
CA GLN A 361 0.15 20.69 -32.20
C GLN A 361 -0.92 21.60 -32.79
N ASP A 362 -1.05 22.81 -32.27
CA ASP A 362 -1.86 23.84 -32.88
C ASP A 362 -0.99 24.83 -33.69
N SER A 363 -1.49 26.00 -34.07
CA SER A 363 -0.70 26.96 -34.87
C SER A 363 -0.83 28.40 -34.38
N ASN A 364 -1.23 28.56 -33.12
CA ASN A 364 -1.42 29.81 -32.42
C ASN A 364 -0.38 29.93 -31.30
N GLY A 365 -0.50 30.98 -30.49
CA GLY A 365 0.27 31.06 -29.25
C GLY A 365 1.79 31.20 -29.38
N TRP A 366 2.41 31.09 -28.22
CA TRP A 366 3.82 30.80 -28.02
C TRP A 366 3.88 29.41 -27.42
N ASP A 367 4.53 28.48 -28.12
CA ASP A 367 4.36 27.07 -27.80
C ASP A 367 5.19 26.65 -26.57
N GLY A 368 4.57 25.90 -25.67
CA GLY A 368 5.18 25.13 -24.59
C GLY A 368 4.77 23.66 -24.62
N GLU A 369 5.59 22.79 -24.06
CA GLU A 369 5.30 21.36 -23.87
C GLU A 369 5.49 20.99 -22.39
N LEU A 370 4.42 20.48 -21.75
CA LEU A 370 4.37 20.11 -20.33
C LEU A 370 4.12 18.61 -20.19
N VAL A 371 5.01 17.92 -19.48
CA VAL A 371 4.80 16.53 -19.04
C VAL A 371 4.33 16.55 -17.59
N LEU A 372 3.24 15.83 -17.30
CA LEU A 372 2.70 15.74 -15.95
C LEU A 372 2.10 14.37 -15.66
N ASP A 373 1.95 14.08 -14.37
CA ASP A 373 1.35 12.86 -13.86
C ASP A 373 0.29 13.20 -12.80
N ILE A 374 -0.85 12.50 -12.84
CA ILE A 374 -1.93 12.58 -11.84
C ILE A 374 -1.98 11.24 -11.12
N THR A 375 -1.71 11.26 -9.82
CA THR A 375 -1.74 10.06 -8.96
C THR A 375 -2.93 10.14 -8.01
N PRO A 376 -4.03 9.41 -8.28
CA PRO A 376 -5.18 9.35 -7.38
C PRO A 376 -4.91 8.45 -6.18
N PHE A 377 -5.42 8.84 -5.02
CA PHE A 377 -5.25 8.11 -3.78
C PHE A 377 -6.38 8.41 -2.79
N ASP A 378 -6.37 7.70 -1.67
CA ASP A 378 -7.31 7.89 -0.57
C ASP A 378 -6.68 8.81 0.47
N SER A 379 -7.23 10.00 0.74
CA SER A 379 -6.54 10.91 1.66
C SER A 379 -6.49 10.39 3.10
N ARG A 380 -7.37 9.46 3.48
CA ARG A 380 -7.33 8.74 4.77
C ARG A 380 -6.06 7.92 4.95
N SER A 381 -5.39 7.58 3.84
CA SER A 381 -4.10 6.90 3.86
C SER A 381 -2.91 7.83 4.16
N ILE A 382 -3.11 9.16 4.18
CA ILE A 382 -2.08 10.12 4.61
C ILE A 382 -1.92 9.97 6.12
N THR A 383 -0.76 9.46 6.52
CA THR A 383 -0.37 9.41 7.93
C THR A 383 0.72 10.41 8.28
N ARG A 384 1.27 11.11 7.28
CA ARG A 384 2.43 11.99 7.42
C ARG A 384 2.53 12.97 6.27
N ILE A 385 2.65 14.25 6.61
CA ILE A 385 2.99 15.34 5.70
C ILE A 385 4.34 15.90 6.15
N THR A 386 5.29 16.07 5.23
CA THR A 386 6.61 16.63 5.59
C THR A 386 6.67 18.08 5.11
N HIS A 387 6.75 19.01 6.06
CA HIS A 387 6.89 20.43 5.80
C HIS A 387 8.35 20.86 5.86
N TYR A 388 8.79 21.66 4.89
CA TYR A 388 10.13 22.23 4.81
C TYR A 388 10.02 23.75 4.92
N TRP A 389 11.01 24.41 5.53
CA TRP A 389 11.09 25.88 5.52
C TRP A 389 12.53 26.35 5.79
N ASP A 390 12.87 27.57 5.38
CA ASP A 390 14.14 28.21 5.75
C ASP A 390 13.94 29.18 6.92
N PHE A 391 14.93 29.26 7.81
CA PHE A 391 15.03 30.35 8.76
C PHE A 391 16.49 30.74 9.04
N ASN A 392 16.84 31.98 8.69
CA ASN A 392 18.20 32.54 8.83
C ASN A 392 19.28 31.73 8.09
N ASP A 393 19.05 31.39 6.82
CA ASP A 393 19.96 30.61 5.96
C ASP A 393 20.21 29.18 6.50
N GLN A 394 19.21 28.61 7.18
CA GLN A 394 19.21 27.24 7.66
C GLN A 394 17.88 26.58 7.32
N ASP A 395 17.95 25.47 6.59
CA ASP A 395 16.81 24.65 6.24
C ASP A 395 16.34 23.81 7.45
N PHE A 396 15.03 23.75 7.64
CA PHE A 396 14.32 22.95 8.62
C PHE A 396 13.31 22.03 7.93
N GLU A 397 12.99 20.94 8.61
CA GLU A 397 12.05 19.92 8.15
C GLU A 397 11.29 19.40 9.37
N MET A 398 9.98 19.21 9.23
CA MET A 398 9.12 18.62 10.26
C MET A 398 8.09 17.70 9.62
N ASP A 399 7.97 16.50 10.18
CA ASP A 399 6.83 15.63 9.91
C ASP A 399 5.62 16.09 10.74
N ILE A 400 4.58 16.50 10.04
CA ILE A 400 3.23 16.76 10.54
C ILE A 400 2.53 15.39 10.57
N ASP A 401 2.61 14.72 11.72
CA ASP A 401 1.89 13.47 11.99
C ASP A 401 0.46 13.83 12.48
N LEU A 402 -0.46 14.12 11.55
CA LEU A 402 -1.87 14.44 11.81
C LEU A 402 -2.76 13.25 11.41
N ASP A 403 -3.79 12.96 12.22
CA ASP A 403 -4.76 11.92 11.90
C ASP A 403 -5.86 12.47 10.99
N TYR A 404 -6.25 11.71 9.97
CA TYR A 404 -7.29 12.12 9.02
C TYR A 404 -8.59 12.48 9.73
N SER A 405 -8.99 11.70 10.74
CA SER A 405 -10.19 11.98 11.53
C SER A 405 -10.18 13.36 12.20
N THR A 406 -8.98 13.89 12.50
CA THR A 406 -8.83 15.24 13.03
C THR A 406 -9.01 16.27 11.92
N TYR A 407 -8.43 16.05 10.74
CA TYR A 407 -8.64 16.90 9.57
C TYR A 407 -10.11 16.97 9.18
N ALA A 408 -10.76 15.82 8.94
CA ALA A 408 -12.18 15.71 8.58
C ALA A 408 -13.08 16.41 9.60
N TYR A 409 -12.80 16.28 10.91
CA TYR A 409 -13.54 16.99 11.94
C TYR A 409 -13.49 18.52 11.78
N TYR A 410 -12.31 19.10 11.53
CA TYR A 410 -12.17 20.56 11.36
C TYR A 410 -12.76 21.03 10.03
N ARG A 411 -12.59 20.25 8.97
CA ARG A 411 -13.19 20.51 7.65
C ARG A 411 -14.72 20.54 7.68
N ALA A 412 -15.33 19.69 8.51
CA ALA A 412 -16.79 19.64 8.68
C ALA A 412 -17.37 20.76 9.58
N LEU A 413 -16.53 21.62 10.18
CA LEU A 413 -17.00 22.76 10.97
C LEU A 413 -17.61 23.85 10.06
N ASP A 414 -18.13 24.91 10.69
CA ASP A 414 -18.80 25.99 9.97
C ASP A 414 -17.80 27.03 9.46
N HIS A 415 -17.58 27.06 8.14
CA HIS A 415 -16.73 28.04 7.46
C HIS A 415 -17.49 29.31 7.05
N TYR A 416 -18.81 29.37 7.22
CA TYR A 416 -19.62 30.46 6.70
C TYR A 416 -19.40 31.79 7.43
N ILE A 417 -19.11 32.86 6.68
CA ILE A 417 -19.09 34.23 7.18
C ILE A 417 -20.39 34.96 6.78
N ASP A 418 -21.14 35.45 7.77
CA ASP A 418 -22.37 36.22 7.54
C ASP A 418 -22.06 37.69 7.22
N TRP A 419 -21.98 37.99 5.93
CA TRP A 419 -21.81 39.33 5.40
C TRP A 419 -23.12 40.15 5.30
N SER A 420 -24.28 39.60 5.68
CA SER A 420 -25.58 40.23 5.41
C SER A 420 -25.82 41.57 6.12
N ASN A 421 -25.10 41.83 7.22
CA ASN A 421 -25.17 43.05 8.00
C ASN A 421 -23.84 43.82 8.06
N TYR A 422 -22.91 43.54 7.15
CA TYR A 422 -21.60 44.17 7.11
C TYR A 422 -21.69 45.68 6.80
N GLU A 423 -21.24 46.52 7.72
CA GLU A 423 -20.95 47.94 7.48
C GLU A 423 -19.45 48.25 7.63
N THR A 424 -18.77 47.55 8.55
CA THR A 424 -17.33 47.67 8.86
C THR A 424 -16.74 46.32 9.26
N TYR A 425 -15.41 46.20 9.30
CA TYR A 425 -14.73 44.98 9.76
C TYR A 425 -15.08 44.59 11.22
N ASP A 426 -15.55 45.53 12.04
CA ASP A 426 -16.00 45.27 13.42
C ASP A 426 -17.21 44.30 13.46
N ASP A 427 -18.01 44.29 12.39
CA ASP A 427 -19.20 43.45 12.28
C ASP A 427 -18.87 41.97 11.96
N VAL A 428 -17.66 41.69 11.48
CA VAL A 428 -17.24 40.36 10.99
C VAL A 428 -16.01 39.79 11.70
N ILE A 429 -15.19 40.59 12.38
CA ILE A 429 -13.93 40.10 12.96
C ILE A 429 -14.12 38.97 13.99
N GLU A 430 -15.19 38.99 14.79
CA GLU A 430 -15.52 37.88 15.71
C GLU A 430 -15.77 36.57 14.96
N GLN A 431 -16.30 36.65 13.73
CA GLN A 431 -16.56 35.50 12.89
C GLN A 431 -15.27 34.89 12.33
N TYR A 432 -14.24 35.70 12.02
CA TYR A 432 -12.90 35.24 11.62
C TYR A 432 -12.07 34.76 12.80
N ALA A 433 -12.19 35.41 13.96
CA ALA A 433 -11.41 35.07 15.15
C ALA A 433 -11.66 33.62 15.62
N ARG A 434 -12.83 33.04 15.31
CA ARG A 434 -13.18 31.66 15.69
C ARG A 434 -12.28 30.59 15.08
N PHE A 435 -11.60 30.89 13.97
CA PHE A 435 -10.68 29.96 13.31
C PHE A 435 -9.34 29.88 14.05
N SER A 436 -9.01 30.87 14.88
CA SER A 436 -7.89 30.76 15.81
C SER A 436 -8.24 29.78 16.94
N THR A 437 -7.62 28.59 16.93
CA THR A 437 -7.88 27.50 17.89
C THR A 437 -6.63 27.16 18.73
N PRO A 438 -6.17 28.05 19.63
CA PRO A 438 -4.95 27.81 20.42
C PRO A 438 -5.09 26.65 21.43
N ASP A 439 -6.32 26.30 21.82
CA ASP A 439 -6.61 25.21 22.74
C ASP A 439 -6.70 23.83 22.04
N ALA A 440 -6.58 23.78 20.72
CA ALA A 440 -6.62 22.52 19.97
C ALA A 440 -5.42 21.62 20.37
N PRO A 441 -5.64 20.35 20.76
CA PRO A 441 -4.57 19.49 21.27
C PRO A 441 -3.35 19.39 20.34
N TYR A 442 -3.60 19.22 19.03
CA TYR A 442 -2.53 19.13 18.05
C TYR A 442 -1.75 20.45 17.90
N ILE A 443 -2.43 21.60 17.94
CA ILE A 443 -1.78 22.92 17.87
C ILE A 443 -0.84 23.13 19.06
N ILE A 444 -1.25 22.71 20.26
CA ILE A 444 -0.39 22.78 21.46
C ILE A 444 0.88 21.93 21.29
N ASP A 445 0.73 20.71 20.78
CA ASP A 445 1.84 19.79 20.56
C ASP A 445 2.79 20.28 19.44
N LEU A 446 2.23 20.79 18.34
CA LEU A 446 2.97 21.40 17.23
C LEU A 446 3.75 22.63 17.69
N ALA A 447 3.09 23.57 18.37
CA ALA A 447 3.74 24.77 18.88
C ALA A 447 4.88 24.45 19.86
N THR A 448 4.67 23.46 20.74
CA THR A 448 5.71 22.98 21.67
C THR A 448 6.89 22.36 20.91
N SER A 449 6.62 21.63 19.82
CA SER A 449 7.64 21.02 18.97
C SER A 449 8.46 22.08 18.22
N LEU A 450 7.79 23.07 17.61
CA LEU A 450 8.44 24.21 16.96
C LEU A 450 9.31 25.01 17.95
N GLN A 451 8.80 25.30 19.14
CA GLN A 451 9.59 25.95 20.20
C GLN A 451 10.81 25.09 20.60
N THR A 452 10.66 23.78 20.68
CA THR A 452 11.77 22.88 21.01
C THR A 452 12.84 22.92 19.93
N MET A 453 12.45 22.82 18.65
CA MET A 453 13.36 22.91 17.50
C MET A 453 14.10 24.25 17.45
N ALA A 454 13.38 25.36 17.62
CA ALA A 454 13.98 26.70 17.69
C ALA A 454 15.05 26.76 18.80
N ASN A 455 14.73 26.30 20.01
CA ASN A 455 15.64 26.30 21.14
C ASN A 455 16.88 25.42 20.90
N GLU A 456 16.73 24.26 20.25
CA GLU A 456 17.83 23.36 19.91
C GLU A 456 18.75 23.94 18.84
N ALA A 457 18.20 24.70 17.89
CA ALA A 457 18.96 25.47 16.90
C ALA A 457 19.62 26.74 17.48
N GLY A 458 19.26 27.12 18.72
CA GLY A 458 19.86 28.25 19.44
C GLY A 458 19.02 29.53 19.48
N TYR A 459 17.82 29.50 18.90
CA TYR A 459 16.80 30.54 18.93
C TYR A 459 16.00 30.42 20.24
N THR A 460 16.34 31.25 21.24
CA THR A 460 15.89 31.02 22.64
C THR A 460 15.19 32.21 23.27
N SER A 461 15.22 33.38 22.65
CA SER A 461 14.43 34.53 23.12
C SER A 461 12.99 34.44 22.65
N LEU A 462 12.09 35.20 23.28
CA LEU A 462 10.69 35.27 22.87
C LEU A 462 10.54 35.72 21.41
N LEU A 463 11.37 36.68 20.99
CA LEU A 463 11.41 37.13 19.60
C LEU A 463 11.91 36.02 18.67
N ASP A 464 13.01 35.34 19.02
CA ASP A 464 13.56 34.30 18.12
C ASP A 464 12.57 33.15 17.90
N VAL A 465 11.85 32.73 18.95
CA VAL A 465 10.84 31.67 18.83
C VAL A 465 9.64 32.14 18.01
N ALA A 466 9.18 33.38 18.20
CA ALA A 466 8.07 33.94 17.44
C ALA A 466 8.42 34.16 15.95
N ASP A 467 9.64 34.61 15.64
CA ASP A 467 10.14 34.73 14.27
C ASP A 467 10.34 33.34 13.63
N PHE A 468 10.77 32.33 14.40
CA PHE A 468 10.91 30.95 13.90
C PHE A 468 9.56 30.34 13.51
N ILE A 469 8.53 30.54 14.33
CA ILE A 469 7.16 30.11 14.02
C ILE A 469 6.57 30.93 12.87
N HIS A 470 6.90 32.22 12.79
CA HIS A 470 6.50 33.08 11.66
C HIS A 470 7.07 32.56 10.35
N ALA A 471 8.34 32.13 10.35
CA ALA A 471 8.97 31.51 9.20
C ALA A 471 8.31 30.18 8.81
N PHE A 472 7.99 29.33 9.79
CA PHE A 472 7.27 28.07 9.54
C PHE A 472 5.91 28.31 8.86
N VAL A 473 5.10 29.24 9.38
CA VAL A 473 3.77 29.54 8.83
C VAL A 473 3.87 30.24 7.47
N GLY A 474 4.77 31.21 7.33
CA GLY A 474 4.93 32.00 6.12
C GLY A 474 5.61 31.27 4.96
N ASP A 475 6.02 30.00 5.14
CA ASP A 475 6.49 29.12 4.06
C ASP A 475 5.36 28.28 3.46
N ILE A 476 4.22 28.16 4.16
CA ILE A 476 3.03 27.47 3.63
C ILE A 476 2.50 28.29 2.43
N GLN A 477 2.14 27.60 1.35
CA GLN A 477 1.77 28.23 0.09
C GLN A 477 0.55 29.15 0.24
N TYR A 478 0.64 30.34 -0.34
CA TYR A 478 -0.50 31.26 -0.39
C TYR A 478 -1.53 30.80 -1.43
N LEU A 479 -2.75 30.50 -0.99
CA LEU A 479 -3.86 30.02 -1.84
C LEU A 479 -5.11 30.87 -1.63
N TYR A 480 -5.61 31.51 -2.69
CA TYR A 480 -6.83 32.32 -2.62
C TYR A 480 -8.09 31.47 -2.53
N ASP A 481 -9.05 31.92 -1.73
CA ASP A 481 -10.44 31.46 -1.77
C ASP A 481 -11.17 32.04 -2.99
N LEU A 482 -11.49 31.22 -3.99
CA LEU A 482 -12.29 31.64 -5.15
C LEU A 482 -13.65 30.93 -5.18
N ASP A 483 -14.67 31.58 -5.73
CA ASP A 483 -16.00 31.03 -5.94
C ASP A 483 -16.19 30.42 -7.36
N ASN A 484 -17.36 29.83 -7.62
CA ASN A 484 -17.74 29.24 -8.93
C ASN A 484 -17.60 30.19 -10.14
N ALA A 485 -17.51 31.50 -9.92
CA ALA A 485 -17.38 32.53 -10.95
C ALA A 485 -15.93 33.05 -11.08
N GLY A 486 -14.99 32.53 -10.28
CA GLY A 486 -13.64 33.05 -10.16
C GLY A 486 -13.59 34.40 -9.44
N GLU A 487 -14.64 34.77 -8.70
CA GLU A 487 -14.63 35.91 -7.79
C GLU A 487 -14.11 35.42 -6.43
N GLN A 488 -13.39 36.25 -5.66
CA GLN A 488 -12.96 35.85 -4.31
C GLN A 488 -14.18 35.44 -3.47
N SER A 489 -14.18 34.19 -3.00
CA SER A 489 -15.02 33.77 -1.89
C SER A 489 -14.25 33.97 -0.59
N ASP A 490 -14.93 33.70 0.52
CA ASP A 490 -14.38 33.78 1.86
C ASP A 490 -14.68 32.41 2.48
N TYR A 491 -13.68 31.55 2.51
CA TYR A 491 -13.69 30.20 3.08
C TYR A 491 -12.51 30.09 4.07
N PRO A 492 -12.57 30.79 5.22
CA PRO A 492 -11.47 30.73 6.18
C PRO A 492 -11.30 29.30 6.69
N LYS A 493 -10.07 28.79 6.65
CA LYS A 493 -9.69 27.46 7.11
C LYS A 493 -9.31 27.46 8.57
N TYR A 494 -9.61 26.36 9.26
CA TYR A 494 -9.01 26.11 10.56
C TYR A 494 -7.51 25.76 10.40
N PRO A 495 -6.67 26.05 11.42
CA PRO A 495 -5.24 25.74 11.41
C PRO A 495 -4.89 24.31 10.99
N ILE A 496 -5.73 23.33 11.36
CA ILE A 496 -5.55 21.92 11.01
C ILE A 496 -5.74 21.68 9.50
N GLU A 497 -6.72 22.34 8.87
CA GLU A 497 -6.95 22.24 7.42
C GLU A 497 -5.80 22.86 6.64
N MET A 498 -5.35 24.07 7.02
CA MET A 498 -4.21 24.72 6.36
C MET A 498 -2.93 23.88 6.44
N LEU A 499 -2.68 23.20 7.56
CA LEU A 499 -1.55 22.29 7.73
C LEU A 499 -1.68 21.02 6.89
N TRP A 500 -2.89 20.49 6.74
CA TRP A 500 -3.16 19.27 5.96
C TRP A 500 -3.08 19.53 4.45
N GLU A 501 -3.75 20.59 4.00
CA GLU A 501 -3.84 20.96 2.59
C GLU A 501 -2.60 21.70 2.09
N GLN A 502 -1.71 22.11 3.01
CA GLN A 502 -0.46 22.83 2.72
C GLN A 502 -0.67 24.16 1.97
N GLY A 503 -1.80 24.82 2.23
CA GLY A 503 -2.05 26.14 1.66
C GLY A 503 -3.28 26.85 2.24
N GLY A 504 -3.22 28.18 2.19
CA GLY A 504 -4.26 29.10 2.65
C GLY A 504 -3.86 30.54 2.38
N ASP A 505 -4.77 31.49 2.59
CA ASP A 505 -4.50 32.91 2.38
C ASP A 505 -4.29 33.68 3.69
N CYS A 506 -4.73 34.94 3.77
CA CYS A 506 -4.31 35.85 4.83
C CYS A 506 -4.94 35.56 6.18
N GLU A 507 -6.21 35.18 6.19
CA GLU A 507 -6.96 34.77 7.36
C GLU A 507 -6.49 33.43 7.89
N ASP A 508 -6.19 32.48 7.00
CA ASP A 508 -5.74 31.13 7.33
C ASP A 508 -4.38 31.17 8.02
N ALA A 509 -3.43 31.85 7.37
CA ALA A 509 -2.09 32.05 7.90
C ALA A 509 -2.14 32.83 9.23
N SER A 510 -3.05 33.81 9.34
CA SER A 510 -3.26 34.55 10.58
C SER A 510 -3.76 33.64 11.70
N ALA A 511 -4.79 32.83 11.43
CA ALA A 511 -5.39 31.92 12.39
C ALA A 511 -4.37 30.87 12.86
N LEU A 512 -3.60 30.27 11.94
CA LEU A 512 -2.55 29.31 12.29
C LEU A 512 -1.45 29.95 13.15
N TYR A 513 -0.91 31.10 12.73
CA TYR A 513 0.14 31.79 13.49
C TYR A 513 -0.33 32.16 14.90
N ILE A 514 -1.50 32.79 15.02
CA ILE A 514 -2.06 33.19 16.32
C ILE A 514 -2.25 31.96 17.21
N SER A 515 -2.83 30.88 16.68
CA SER A 515 -3.09 29.65 17.42
C SER A 515 -1.81 29.03 17.99
N LEU A 516 -0.74 28.98 17.19
CA LEU A 516 0.56 28.43 17.62
C LEU A 516 1.20 29.28 18.72
N ILE A 517 1.18 30.60 18.57
CA ILE A 517 1.87 31.52 19.48
C ILE A 517 1.11 31.67 20.82
N GLU A 518 -0.22 31.73 20.78
CA GLU A 518 -1.10 31.71 21.97
C GLU A 518 -0.96 30.38 22.74
N ALA A 519 -0.86 29.25 22.04
CA ALA A 519 -0.61 27.94 22.68
C ALA A 519 0.70 27.91 23.50
N LEU A 520 1.67 28.76 23.18
CA LEU A 520 2.92 28.92 23.93
C LEU A 520 2.83 29.97 25.07
N GLY A 521 1.68 30.62 25.22
CA GLY A 521 1.39 31.60 26.27
C GLY A 521 1.89 33.02 25.94
N TYR A 522 2.02 33.36 24.67
CA TYR A 522 2.17 34.74 24.23
C TYR A 522 0.79 35.38 24.08
N ASP A 523 0.68 36.69 24.31
CA ASP A 523 -0.54 37.41 23.95
C ASP A 523 -0.49 37.81 22.46
N ALA A 524 -1.39 37.29 21.65
CA ALA A 524 -1.62 37.67 20.26
C ALA A 524 -3.08 38.08 20.04
N ALA A 525 -3.34 38.71 18.90
CA ALA A 525 -4.68 39.12 18.52
C ALA A 525 -4.81 39.12 17.00
N LEU A 526 -6.05 38.94 16.54
CA LEU A 526 -6.38 39.10 15.13
C LEU A 526 -6.65 40.58 14.83
N MET A 527 -6.19 41.01 13.66
CA MET A 527 -6.58 42.28 13.08
C MET A 527 -7.15 42.09 11.68
N LEU A 528 -8.20 42.83 11.37
CA LEU A 528 -8.75 42.97 10.01
C LEU A 528 -8.68 44.44 9.61
N GLY A 529 -8.49 44.71 8.32
CA GLY A 529 -8.51 46.07 7.81
C GLY A 529 -8.36 46.11 6.30
N ALA A 530 -8.16 47.32 5.78
CA ALA A 530 -7.84 47.52 4.38
C ALA A 530 -6.37 47.89 4.21
N VAL A 531 -5.70 47.23 3.27
CA VAL A 531 -4.30 47.46 2.91
C VAL A 531 -4.19 48.05 1.51
N LYS A 532 -3.03 48.65 1.25
CA LYS A 532 -2.63 49.10 -0.08
C LYS A 532 -1.15 48.77 -0.27
N SER A 533 -0.80 48.08 -1.36
CA SER A 533 0.58 47.65 -1.65
C SER A 533 1.46 48.79 -2.16
N ASP A 534 0.91 49.71 -2.95
CA ASP A 534 1.60 50.94 -3.37
C ASP A 534 0.69 52.17 -3.41
N SER A 535 1.10 53.29 -4.03
CA SER A 535 0.27 54.50 -4.07
C SER A 535 -0.84 54.50 -5.13
N ASP A 536 -0.74 53.65 -6.14
CA ASP A 536 -1.57 53.60 -7.34
C ASP A 536 -2.56 52.42 -7.32
N GLU A 537 -2.32 51.40 -6.50
CA GLU A 537 -3.19 50.23 -6.30
C GLU A 537 -4.52 50.54 -5.58
N ASP A 538 -5.52 49.70 -5.79
CA ASP A 538 -6.79 49.79 -5.06
C ASP A 538 -6.67 49.23 -3.62
N TRP A 539 -7.64 49.54 -2.77
CA TRP A 539 -7.65 49.01 -1.40
C TRP A 539 -8.16 47.57 -1.40
N GLY A 540 -7.37 46.65 -0.84
CA GLY A 540 -7.77 45.26 -0.58
C GLY A 540 -8.08 45.02 0.89
N GLY A 541 -8.91 44.03 1.19
CA GLY A 541 -9.03 43.51 2.56
C GLY A 541 -7.79 42.72 2.95
N HIS A 542 -7.46 42.69 4.24
CA HIS A 542 -6.35 41.89 4.76
C HIS A 542 -6.63 41.48 6.20
N ALA A 543 -6.25 40.25 6.53
CA ALA A 543 -6.14 39.76 7.89
C ALA A 543 -4.66 39.64 8.27
N TRP A 544 -4.32 40.07 9.49
CA TRP A 544 -2.96 39.91 10.00
C TRP A 544 -2.94 39.70 11.52
N PRO A 545 -1.97 38.93 12.05
CA PRO A 545 -1.75 38.86 13.48
C PRO A 545 -1.07 40.10 14.04
N VAL A 546 -1.33 40.37 15.31
CA VAL A 546 -0.49 41.26 16.11
C VAL A 546 -0.06 40.56 17.39
N LEU A 547 1.20 40.74 17.79
CA LEU A 547 1.83 40.01 18.90
C LEU A 547 2.41 40.95 19.96
N TYR A 548 2.11 40.71 21.23
CA TYR A 548 2.81 41.38 22.32
C TYR A 548 4.18 40.76 22.56
N LEU A 549 5.24 41.56 22.40
CA LEU A 549 6.59 41.18 22.77
C LEU A 549 7.21 42.20 23.75
N PRO A 550 7.65 41.77 24.95
CA PRO A 550 8.33 42.66 25.88
C PRO A 550 9.69 43.09 25.30
N ASP A 551 10.04 44.36 25.52
CA ASP A 551 11.30 44.96 25.07
C ASP A 551 11.54 44.95 23.54
N HIS A 552 10.51 44.69 22.74
CA HIS A 552 10.53 44.81 21.28
C HIS A 552 10.11 46.21 20.80
N SER A 553 10.36 46.51 19.53
CA SER A 553 9.89 47.75 18.89
C SER A 553 9.65 47.55 17.40
N GLY A 554 8.56 48.11 16.89
CA GLY A 554 8.21 48.08 15.48
C GLY A 554 6.88 48.79 15.24
N ASP A 555 6.32 48.60 14.06
CA ASP A 555 4.95 48.99 13.72
C ASP A 555 3.97 48.14 14.53
N GLY A 556 2.96 48.80 15.11
CA GLY A 556 2.08 48.15 16.05
C GLY A 556 1.01 49.07 16.63
N TRP A 557 0.10 48.45 17.38
CA TRP A 557 -1.05 49.09 18.02
C TRP A 557 -1.03 48.83 19.51
N TYR A 558 -1.78 49.62 20.27
CA TYR A 558 -2.12 49.22 21.64
C TYR A 558 -3.34 48.32 21.56
N GLY A 559 -3.36 47.24 22.34
CA GLY A 559 -4.53 46.37 22.41
C GLY A 559 -5.77 47.08 22.96
N GLU A 560 -6.86 46.35 23.18
CA GLU A 560 -8.06 46.90 23.79
C GLU A 560 -8.35 46.31 25.17
N GLY A 561 -9.44 46.78 25.81
CA GLY A 561 -9.91 46.23 27.09
C GLY A 561 -8.86 46.22 28.21
N GLU A 562 -8.59 45.03 28.75
CA GLU A 562 -7.59 44.81 29.81
C GLU A 562 -6.14 44.91 29.30
N LYS A 563 -5.93 44.69 27.99
CA LYS A 563 -4.63 44.74 27.31
C LYS A 563 -4.32 46.12 26.72
N ALA A 564 -5.13 47.15 26.98
CA ALA A 564 -4.99 48.51 26.41
C ALA A 564 -3.69 49.27 26.72
N THR A 565 -2.83 48.75 27.60
CA THR A 565 -1.51 49.32 27.87
C THR A 565 -0.35 48.55 27.23
N LEU A 566 -0.63 47.41 26.60
CA LEU A 566 0.35 46.54 25.97
C LEU A 566 0.49 46.91 24.48
N PRO A 567 1.73 47.09 23.98
CA PRO A 567 1.98 47.29 22.55
C PRO A 567 2.05 45.95 21.82
N PHE A 568 1.16 45.74 20.86
CA PHE A 568 1.16 44.60 19.95
C PHE A 568 1.78 44.99 18.62
N TYR A 569 2.66 44.15 18.08
CA TYR A 569 3.44 44.41 16.88
C TYR A 569 2.91 43.61 15.70
N PHE A 570 2.90 44.24 14.51
CA PHE A 570 2.43 43.66 13.25
C PHE A 570 3.18 42.37 12.88
N VAL A 571 2.49 41.38 12.33
CA VAL A 571 3.09 40.18 11.74
C VAL A 571 2.46 39.95 10.36
N GLU A 572 3.28 39.83 9.31
CA GLU A 572 2.78 39.43 7.98
C GLU A 572 2.86 37.91 7.85
N SER A 573 1.79 37.19 8.18
CA SER A 573 1.81 35.72 8.24
C SER A 573 1.80 35.03 6.88
N THR A 574 1.48 35.74 5.80
CA THR A 574 1.31 35.18 4.44
C THR A 574 2.60 34.95 3.66
N GLY A 575 3.76 35.30 4.23
CA GLY A 575 5.03 35.10 3.56
C GLY A 575 6.24 35.40 4.44
N HIS A 576 7.17 34.43 4.51
CA HIS A 576 8.47 34.63 5.13
C HIS A 576 9.55 34.95 4.09
N TRP A 577 9.68 36.23 3.78
CA TRP A 577 10.78 36.72 2.93
C TRP A 577 11.99 37.04 3.80
N GLY A 578 13.23 36.99 3.25
CA GLY A 578 14.46 37.29 4.00
C GLY A 578 14.58 38.70 4.64
N TYR A 579 13.54 39.55 4.52
CA TYR A 579 13.39 40.84 5.22
C TYR A 579 12.13 40.93 6.11
N SER A 580 11.25 39.94 6.09
CA SER A 580 10.05 39.88 6.93
C SER A 580 10.44 39.62 8.39
N SER A 581 9.82 40.34 9.32
CA SER A 581 10.02 40.15 10.77
C SER A 581 8.91 40.83 11.55
N ILE A 582 8.71 40.39 12.79
CA ILE A 582 7.69 40.96 13.67
C ILE A 582 7.94 42.46 13.89
N GLY A 583 6.89 43.25 13.68
CA GLY A 583 6.89 44.71 13.79
C GLY A 583 7.36 45.44 12.54
N GLN A 584 7.40 44.79 11.37
CA GLN A 584 7.59 45.44 10.08
C GLN A 584 6.31 45.37 9.24
N ASN A 585 5.71 46.52 8.95
CA ASN A 585 4.60 46.60 8.03
C ASN A 585 5.10 46.67 6.57
N PRO A 586 4.79 45.69 5.71
CA PRO A 586 5.18 45.71 4.30
C PRO A 586 4.29 46.62 3.44
N TRP A 587 3.11 47.01 3.92
CA TRP A 587 2.10 47.75 3.16
C TRP A 587 2.41 49.25 3.07
N TYR A 588 2.03 49.85 1.94
CA TYR A 588 2.17 51.30 1.72
C TYR A 588 1.26 52.11 2.66
N ASP A 589 0.03 51.66 2.87
CA ASP A 589 -0.95 52.31 3.76
C ASP A 589 -1.95 51.29 4.33
N LEU A 590 -2.49 51.62 5.51
CA LEU A 590 -3.45 50.81 6.27
C LEU A 590 -4.61 51.71 6.73
N LYS A 591 -5.83 51.18 6.78
CA LYS A 591 -6.99 51.88 7.36
C LYS A 591 -8.09 50.92 7.79
N ASP A 592 -9.06 51.49 8.51
CA ASP A 592 -10.29 50.82 8.94
C ASP A 592 -9.98 49.57 9.78
N GLU A 593 -8.87 49.63 10.53
CA GLU A 593 -8.31 48.50 11.26
C GLU A 593 -9.13 48.22 12.53
N VAL A 594 -9.48 46.95 12.74
CA VAL A 594 -10.21 46.46 13.91
C VAL A 594 -9.43 45.34 14.59
N TRP A 595 -9.60 45.22 15.91
CA TRP A 595 -8.79 44.36 16.76
C TRP A 595 -9.68 43.38 17.51
N TYR A 596 -9.24 42.12 17.63
CA TYR A 596 -9.95 41.11 18.39
C TYR A 596 -8.96 40.23 19.18
N ASP A 597 -9.15 40.18 20.51
CA ASP A 597 -8.41 39.30 21.43
C ASP A 597 -8.91 37.87 21.30
N ILE A 598 -8.02 36.89 21.13
CA ILE A 598 -8.42 35.47 21.04
C ILE A 598 -8.68 34.84 22.43
N GLU A 599 -8.08 35.41 23.50
CA GLU A 599 -8.19 34.90 24.89
C GLU A 599 -9.52 35.18 25.64
#